data_AF-A0A2K4ZQG9-F1
#
_entry.id   AF-A0A2K4ZQG9-F1
#
_cell.length_a   1.000
_cell.length_b   1.000
_cell.length_c   1.000
_cell.angle_alpha   90.00
_cell.angle_beta   90.00
_cell.angle_gamma   90.00
#
_symmetry.space_group_name_H-M   'P 1'
#
loop_
_entity.id
_entity.type
_entity.pdbx_description
1 polymer ?
#
loop_
_entity_poly.entity_id
_entity_poly.type
_entity_poly.pdbx_seq_one_letter_code
_entity_poly.pdbx_strand_id
1 'polypeptide(L)' 'MKFFELTFIVEDSQEERLAALAKRFGKVNGWGEKDILQFAVAAVHKAEIEAKLDFLENVIEGMEKGAIKWN' A
#
# COMPACT_ATOMS: atom_id res chain seq x y z
N MET A 1 11.76 -13.61 -6.45
CA MET A 1 10.97 -12.41 -6.12
C MET A 1 10.29 -12.66 -4.79
N LYS A 2 10.36 -11.72 -3.85
CA LYS A 2 9.63 -11.82 -2.57
C LYS A 2 8.31 -11.06 -2.72
N PHE A 3 7.22 -11.60 -2.20
CA PHE A 3 5.91 -10.96 -2.19
C PHE A 3 5.57 -10.61 -0.75
N PHE A 4 5.04 -9.40 -0.56
CA PHE A 4 4.53 -8.93 0.72
C PHE A 4 3.06 -8.56 0.52
N GLU A 5 2.21 -8.96 1.47
CA GLU A 5 0.81 -8.58 1.46
C GLU A 5 0.65 -7.23 2.16
N LEU A 6 -0.02 -6.31 1.48
CA LEU A 6 -0.47 -5.05 2.07
C LEU A 6 -1.96 -5.19 2.34
N THR A 7 -2.33 -5.19 3.62
CA THR A 7 -3.72 -5.22 4.05
C THR A 7 -4.24 -3.80 4.14
N PHE A 8 -5.25 -3.48 3.32
CA PHE A 8 -6.02 -2.25 3.44
C PHE A 8 -7.35 -2.55 4.12
N ILE A 9 -7.66 -1.79 5.17
CA ILE A 9 -8.99 -1.80 5.78
C ILE A 9 -9.77 -0.68 5.12
N VAL A 10 -10.82 -1.05 4.40
CA VAL A 10 -11.75 -0.13 3.77
C VAL A 10 -12.82 0.22 4.80
N GLU A 11 -13.05 1.51 5.02
CA GLU A 11 -14.15 1.96 5.90
C GLU A 11 -15.49 1.86 5.17
N ASP A 12 -16.60 1.74 5.91
CA ASP A 12 -17.96 1.61 5.35
C ASP A 12 -18.28 2.66 4.27
N SER A 13 -17.82 3.90 4.46
CA SER A 13 -18.00 5.00 3.49
C SER A 13 -17.25 4.83 2.17
N GLN A 14 -16.21 3.99 2.17
CA GLN A 14 -15.35 3.72 1.02
C GLN A 14 -15.81 2.47 0.26
N GLU A 15 -16.56 1.56 0.90
CA GLU A 15 -17.07 0.33 0.28
C GLU A 15 -18.00 0.62 -0.90
N GLU A 16 -18.98 1.51 -0.74
CA GLU A 16 -19.90 1.87 -1.84
C GLU A 16 -19.15 2.46 -3.04
N ARG A 17 -18.15 3.29 -2.76
CA ARG A 17 -17.30 3.90 -3.78
C ARG A 17 -16.47 2.83 -4.49
N LEU A 18 -15.91 1.88 -3.76
CA LEU A 18 -15.12 0.78 -4.29
C LEU A 18 -15.97 -0.12 -5.21
N ALA A 19 -17.16 -0.51 -4.75
CA ALA A 19 -18.10 -1.32 -5.52
C ALA A 19 -18.54 -0.60 -6.82
N ALA A 20 -18.82 0.70 -6.75
CA ALA A 20 -19.16 1.51 -7.93
C ALA A 20 -18.00 1.58 -8.93
N LEU A 21 -16.75 1.68 -8.46
CA LEU A 21 -15.57 1.63 -9.32
C LEU A 21 -15.39 0.25 -9.94
N ALA A 22 -15.47 -0.83 -9.16
CA ALA A 22 -15.35 -2.19 -9.66
C ALA A 22 -16.40 -2.50 -10.74
N LYS A 23 -17.65 -2.03 -10.58
CA LYS A 23 -18.68 -2.16 -11.63
C LYS A 23 -18.30 -1.47 -12.94
N ARG A 24 -17.59 -0.34 -12.87
CA ARG A 24 -17.13 0.39 -14.07
C ARG A 24 -15.90 -0.27 -14.69
N PHE A 25 -14.91 -0.63 -13.88
CA PHE A 25 -13.73 -1.35 -14.33
C PHE A 25 -14.09 -2.72 -14.94
N GLY A 26 -14.97 -3.48 -14.29
CA GLY A 26 -15.48 -4.75 -14.79
C GLY A 26 -16.06 -4.68 -16.22
N LYS A 27 -16.70 -3.56 -16.59
CA LYS A 27 -17.20 -3.35 -17.96
C LYS A 27 -16.10 -3.10 -19.00
N VAL A 28 -14.96 -2.60 -18.57
CA VAL A 28 -13.85 -2.19 -19.46
C VAL A 28 -12.83 -3.32 -19.59
N ASN A 29 -12.44 -3.95 -18.48
CA ASN A 29 -11.34 -4.90 -18.43
C ASN A 29 -11.60 -6.12 -17.55
N GLY A 30 -12.84 -6.29 -17.04
CA GLY A 30 -13.21 -7.43 -16.20
C GLY A 30 -12.71 -7.38 -14.76
N TRP A 31 -12.10 -6.28 -14.32
CA TRP A 31 -11.53 -6.16 -12.97
C TRP A 31 -12.60 -6.00 -11.88
N GLY A 32 -12.45 -6.76 -10.81
CA GLY A 32 -13.20 -6.63 -9.57
C GLY A 32 -12.49 -5.74 -8.54
N GLU A 33 -13.07 -5.64 -7.35
CA GLU A 33 -12.58 -4.80 -6.25
C GLU A 33 -11.13 -5.10 -5.84
N LYS A 34 -10.79 -6.39 -5.77
CA LYS A 34 -9.43 -6.83 -5.46
C LYS A 34 -8.41 -6.38 -6.51
N ASP A 35 -8.76 -6.52 -7.79
CA ASP A 35 -7.85 -6.18 -8.90
C ASP A 35 -7.57 -4.69 -8.94
N ILE A 36 -8.61 -3.86 -8.75
CA ILE A 36 -8.46 -2.39 -8.74
C ILE A 36 -7.64 -1.91 -7.54
N LEU A 37 -7.80 -2.53 -6.37
CA LEU A 37 -6.99 -2.21 -5.19
C LEU A 37 -5.53 -2.63 -5.39
N GLN A 38 -5.29 -3.86 -5.88
CA GLN A 38 -3.94 -4.34 -6.17
C GLN A 38 -3.24 -3.44 -7.21
N PHE A 39 -3.96 -3.00 -8.24
CA PHE A 39 -3.46 -2.05 -9.22
C PHE A 39 -3.11 -0.69 -8.59
N ALA A 40 -4.01 -0.13 -7.77
CA ALA A 40 -3.77 1.14 -7.10
C ALA A 40 -2.53 1.07 -6.19
N VAL A 41 -2.42 0.01 -5.38
CA VAL A 41 -1.27 -0.27 -4.51
C VAL A 41 0.02 -0.35 -5.33
N ALA A 42 0.03 -1.15 -6.40
CA ALA A 42 1.21 -1.31 -7.24
C ALA A 42 1.63 0.00 -7.93
N ALA A 43 0.66 0.81 -8.38
CA ALA A 43 0.91 2.07 -9.07
C ALA A 43 1.41 3.17 -8.12
N VAL A 44 0.91 3.22 -6.89
CA VAL A 44 1.20 4.31 -5.93
C VAL A 44 2.46 4.01 -5.12
N HIS A 45 2.68 2.75 -4.72
CA HIS A 45 3.71 2.45 -3.72
C HIS A 45 5.12 2.23 -4.28
N LYS A 46 5.36 2.29 -5.60
CA LYS A 46 6.72 2.06 -6.11
C LYS A 46 7.73 3.08 -5.56
N ALA A 47 7.41 4.37 -5.60
CA ALA A 47 8.26 5.41 -5.03
C ALA A 47 8.18 5.44 -3.49
N GLU A 48 7.04 5.04 -2.93
CA GLU A 48 6.84 5.02 -1.48
C GLU A 48 7.60 3.90 -0.78
N ILE A 49 7.84 2.76 -1.44
CA ILE A 49 8.62 1.65 -0.90
C ILE A 49 10.08 2.09 -0.70
N GLU A 50 10.70 2.73 -1.69
CA GLU A 50 12.07 3.25 -1.56
C GLU A 50 12.16 4.26 -0.40
N ALA A 51 11.21 5.21 -0.32
CA ALA A 51 11.17 6.16 0.78
C ALA A 51 11.00 5.49 2.16
N LYS A 52 10.24 4.39 2.24
CA LYS A 52 10.09 3.59 3.48
C LYS A 52 11.38 2.84 3.82
N LEU A 53 12.10 2.32 2.84
CA LEU A 53 13.40 1.68 3.05
C LEU A 53 14.43 2.70 3.56
N ASP A 54 14.53 3.87 2.92
CA ASP A 54 15.39 4.96 3.36
C ASP A 54 15.07 5.38 4.80
N PHE A 55 13.78 5.49 5.14
CA PHE A 55 13.35 5.78 6.51
C PHE A 55 13.84 4.71 7.50
N LEU A 56 13.68 3.43 7.17
CA LEU A 56 14.11 2.33 8.03
C LEU A 56 15.64 2.32 8.21
N GLU A 57 16.41 2.61 7.16
CA GLU A 57 17.87 2.74 7.22
C GLU A 57 18.28 3.87 8.17
N ASN A 58 17.66 5.04 8.05
CA ASN A 58 17.93 6.16 8.96
C ASN A 58 17.57 5.84 10.42
N VAL A 59 16.46 5.12 10.64
CA VAL A 59 16.04 4.69 11.98
C VAL A 59 17.05 3.72 12.58
N ILE A 60 17.45 2.67 11.84
CA ILE A 60 18.39 1.68 12.36
C ILE A 60 19.76 2.29 12.63
N GLU A 61 20.26 3.18 11.75
CA GLU A 61 21.50 3.92 11.99
C GLU A 61 21.43 4.75 13.27
N GLY A 62 20.31 5.44 13.51
CA GLY A 62 20.09 6.20 14.74
C GLY A 62 20.07 5.31 15.98
N MET A 63 19.51 4.11 15.89
CA MET A 63 19.49 3.14 16.97
C MET A 63 20.88 2.54 17.25
N GLU A 64 21.63 2.18 16.20
CA GLU A 64 23.00 1.65 16.31
C GLU A 64 23.96 2.66 16.94
N LYS A 65 23.78 3.94 16.61
CA LYS A 65 24.55 5.06 17.19
C LYS A 65 24.06 5.44 18.61
N GLY A 66 23.01 4.79 19.12
CA GLY A 66 22.40 5.08 20.42
C GLY A 66 21.67 6.42 20.50
N ALA A 67 21.46 7.09 19.37
CA ALA A 67 20.81 8.39 19.25
C ALA A 67 19.27 8.29 19.26
N ILE A 68 18.73 7.12 18.88
CA ILE A 68 17.30 6.81 18.93
C ILE A 68 17.12 5.61 19.87
N LYS A 69 16.25 5.76 20.87
CA LYS A 69 15.77 4.65 21.70
C LYS A 69 14.28 4.48 21.43
N TRP A 70 13.92 3.36 20.83
CA TRP A 70 12.53 2.93 20.72
C TRP A 70 12.13 2.30 22.05
N ASN A 71 11.10 2.85 22.69
CA ASN A 71 10.49 2.32 23.91
C ASN A 71 9.29 1.43 23.56
#